data_AF-G9XWM5-F1
#
_entry.id   AF-G9XWM5-F1
#
_cell.length_a   1.000
_cell.length_b   1.000
_cell.length_c   1.000
_cell.angle_alpha   90.00
_cell.angle_beta   90.00
_cell.angle_gamma   90.00
#
_symmetry.space_group_name_H-M   'P 1'
#
loop_
_entity.id
_entity.type
_entity.pdbx_description
1 polymer ?
#
loop_
_entity_poly.entity_id
_entity_poly.type
_entity_poly.pdbx_seq_one_letter_code
_entity_poly.pdbx_strand_id
1 'polypeptide(L)'
;MEKFNLENINKNSYHIGNLNKKIIELLNLKNIQENTKIIIGQDKIKYTEKHKHKFASYDEYKQHIEMAPEIVASPDYVALHPNGESIEFIKMVDEIILVAVRVRQHGNLWVKSIFPITQSKLEIYIKSGTAKKVQ
;
A
#
# COMPACT_ATOMS: atom_id res chain seq x y z
N MET A 1 10.59 11.63 11.87
CA MET A 1 9.26 11.72 11.23
C MET A 1 8.24 11.33 12.28
N GLU A 2 7.18 12.11 12.51
CA GLU A 2 6.07 11.63 13.35
C GLU A 2 5.54 10.32 12.76
N LYS A 3 5.34 9.30 13.61
CA LYS A 3 4.72 8.06 13.18
C LYS A 3 3.29 8.37 12.73
N PHE A 4 2.89 7.85 11.57
CA PHE A 4 1.51 7.93 11.12
C PHE A 4 0.64 7.24 12.16
N ASN A 5 -0.24 8.01 12.81
CA ASN A 5 -1.05 7.58 13.93
C ASN A 5 -2.52 7.84 13.60
N LEU A 6 -3.32 6.78 13.67
CA LEU A 6 -4.72 6.78 13.27
C LEU A 6 -5.62 7.58 14.22
N GLU A 7 -5.24 7.69 15.49
CA GLU A 7 -6.00 8.41 16.52
C GLU A 7 -5.75 9.93 16.46
N ASN A 8 -4.66 10.36 15.83
CA ASN A 8 -4.26 11.77 15.72
C ASN A 8 -4.48 12.36 14.32
N ILE A 9 -5.50 11.87 13.61
CA ILE A 9 -5.80 12.32 12.25
C ILE A 9 -6.50 13.70 12.25
N ASN A 10 -5.73 14.77 12.05
CA ASN A 10 -6.17 16.17 12.02
C ASN A 10 -6.02 16.90 10.66
N LYS A 11 -5.37 16.28 9.67
CA LYS A 11 -5.21 16.77 8.29
C LYS A 11 -6.07 15.97 7.30
N ASN A 12 -6.39 16.60 6.17
CA ASN A 12 -7.11 15.98 5.05
C ASN A 12 -6.30 14.87 4.37
N SER A 13 -4.97 14.93 4.42
CA SER A 13 -4.09 13.93 3.83
C SER A 13 -2.71 13.90 4.50
N TYR A 14 -2.01 12.77 4.33
CA TYR A 14 -0.69 12.52 4.89
C TYR A 14 0.23 11.95 3.82
N HIS A 15 1.47 12.42 3.82
CA HIS A 15 2.55 11.80 3.07
C HIS A 15 3.06 10.59 3.83
N ILE A 16 3.04 9.42 3.18
CA ILE A 16 3.42 8.15 3.82
C ILE A 16 4.66 7.52 3.20
N GLY A 17 5.15 8.03 2.08
CA GLY A 17 6.35 7.50 1.43
C GLY A 17 6.54 8.04 0.03
N ASN A 18 7.62 7.60 -0.62
CA ASN A 18 7.96 7.99 -1.97
C ASN A 18 8.09 6.74 -2.83
N LEU A 19 7.62 6.80 -4.07
CA LEU A 19 7.85 5.72 -5.02
C LEU A 19 9.34 5.67 -5.38
N ASN A 20 9.96 4.51 -5.15
CA ASN A 20 11.38 4.31 -5.45
C ASN A 20 11.58 3.84 -6.91
N LYS A 21 12.79 4.07 -7.45
CA LYS A 21 13.14 3.68 -8.82
C LYS A 21 13.09 2.17 -9.06
N LYS A 22 13.51 1.36 -8.07
CA LYS A 22 13.50 -0.11 -8.17
C LYS A 22 12.10 -0.65 -8.47
N ILE A 23 11.07 -0.12 -7.82
CA ILE A 23 9.67 -0.52 -8.02
C ILE A 23 9.16 -0.08 -9.39
N ILE A 24 9.54 1.13 -9.84
CA ILE A 24 9.23 1.62 -11.20
C ILE A 24 9.77 0.66 -12.25
N GLU A 25 11.04 0.23 -12.10
CA GLU A 25 11.72 -0.69 -13.00
C GLU A 25 11.11 -2.10 -12.94
N LEU A 26 10.91 -2.67 -11.74
CA LEU A 26 10.34 -4.00 -11.54
C LEU A 26 8.95 -4.16 -12.15
N LEU A 27 8.14 -3.11 -12.09
CA LEU A 27 6.77 -3.10 -12.60
C LEU A 27 6.64 -2.47 -13.99
N ASN A 28 7.75 -2.03 -14.60
CA ASN A 28 7.78 -1.35 -15.90
C ASN A 28 6.77 -0.18 -15.98
N LEU A 29 6.72 0.64 -14.93
CA LEU A 29 5.77 1.75 -14.83
C LEU A 29 6.21 2.89 -15.75
N LYS A 30 5.40 3.16 -16.78
CA LYS A 30 5.66 4.24 -17.72
C LYS A 30 5.14 5.57 -17.17
N ASN A 31 5.87 6.65 -17.44
CA ASN A 31 5.45 8.03 -17.15
C ASN A 31 5.22 8.33 -15.66
N ILE A 32 5.96 7.66 -14.77
CA ILE A 32 6.01 7.99 -13.34
C ILE A 32 7.46 8.25 -12.97
N GLN A 33 7.71 9.33 -12.23
CA GLN A 33 9.05 9.70 -11.78
C GLN A 33 9.39 9.05 -10.44
N GLU A 34 10.66 8.73 -10.25
CA GLU A 34 11.20 8.43 -8.92
C GLU A 34 10.89 9.59 -7.96
N ASN A 35 10.74 9.27 -6.67
CA ASN A 35 10.39 10.22 -5.62
C ASN A 35 8.99 10.85 -5.72
N THR A 36 8.13 10.34 -6.62
CA THR A 36 6.71 10.70 -6.60
C THR A 36 6.10 10.37 -5.24
N LYS A 37 5.49 11.36 -4.58
CA LYS A 37 4.93 11.19 -3.23
C LYS A 37 3.73 10.24 -3.24
N ILE A 38 3.67 9.39 -2.25
CA ILE A 38 2.52 8.53 -1.95
C ILE A 38 1.76 9.14 -0.77
N ILE A 39 0.48 9.43 -1.00
CA ILE A 39 -0.40 10.16 -0.10
C ILE A 39 -1.57 9.28 0.32
N ILE A 40 -1.92 9.30 1.60
CA ILE A 40 -3.18 8.74 2.11
C ILE A 40 -4.14 9.88 2.46
N GLY A 41 -5.37 9.80 1.96
CA GLY A 41 -6.45 10.74 2.29
C GLY A 41 -7.22 10.31 3.52
N GLN A 42 -7.71 11.27 4.31
CA GLN A 42 -8.55 11.01 5.47
C GLN A 42 -9.84 10.24 5.11
N ASP A 43 -10.40 10.50 3.93
CA ASP A 43 -11.55 9.78 3.39
C ASP A 43 -11.28 8.28 3.21
N LYS A 44 -10.05 7.92 2.84
CA LYS A 44 -9.63 6.53 2.69
C LYS A 44 -9.49 5.85 4.04
N ILE A 45 -8.94 6.55 5.02
CA ILE A 45 -8.91 6.09 6.41
C ILE A 45 -10.33 5.76 6.91
N LYS A 46 -11.29 6.69 6.72
CA LYS A 46 -12.71 6.48 7.06
C LYS A 46 -13.38 5.37 6.24
N TYR A 47 -12.96 5.17 4.99
CA TYR A 47 -13.48 4.08 4.16
C TYR A 47 -13.01 2.71 4.66
N THR A 48 -11.73 2.58 5.01
CA THR A 48 -11.20 1.32 5.55
C THR A 48 -11.84 0.98 6.89
N GLU A 49 -12.25 1.98 7.68
CA GLU A 49 -13.03 1.78 8.91
C GLU A 49 -14.37 1.05 8.65
N LYS A 50 -15.02 1.28 7.51
CA LYS A 50 -16.24 0.53 7.13
C LYS A 50 -15.95 -0.96 6.90
N HIS A 51 -14.71 -1.30 6.58
CA HIS A 51 -14.22 -2.67 6.39
C HIS A 51 -13.52 -3.23 7.63
N LYS A 52 -13.60 -2.57 8.79
CA LYS A 52 -13.00 -3.05 10.04
C LYS A 52 -13.42 -4.47 10.43
N HIS A 53 -14.61 -4.90 10.00
CA HIS A 53 -15.13 -6.25 10.22
C HIS A 53 -14.33 -7.35 9.49
N LYS A 54 -13.41 -6.98 8.59
CA LYS A 54 -12.50 -7.91 7.91
C LYS A 54 -11.22 -8.18 8.69
N PHE A 55 -11.01 -7.48 9.80
CA PHE A 55 -9.90 -7.65 10.72
C PHE A 55 -10.42 -8.36 11.97
N ALA A 56 -9.58 -9.13 12.66
CA ALA A 56 -10.01 -9.84 13.86
C ALA A 56 -10.27 -8.89 15.04
N SER A 57 -9.61 -7.72 15.06
CA SER A 57 -9.81 -6.70 16.10
C SER A 57 -9.62 -5.26 15.59
N TYR A 58 -10.01 -4.28 16.41
CA TYR A 58 -9.73 -2.87 16.14
C TYR A 58 -8.23 -2.56 16.20
N ASP A 59 -7.50 -3.17 17.13
CA ASP A 59 -6.05 -2.98 17.26
C ASP A 59 -5.31 -3.49 16.03
N GLU A 60 -5.73 -4.64 15.50
CA GLU A 60 -5.20 -5.18 14.24
C GLU A 60 -5.52 -4.24 13.08
N TYR A 61 -6.76 -3.78 12.95
CA TYR A 61 -7.13 -2.76 11.96
C TYR A 61 -6.23 -1.51 12.07
N LYS A 62 -6.05 -0.97 13.28
CA LYS A 62 -5.21 0.20 13.54
C LYS A 62 -3.77 -0.06 13.11
N GLN A 63 -3.18 -1.17 13.55
CA GLN A 63 -1.82 -1.57 13.20
C GLN A 63 -1.64 -1.63 11.67
N HIS A 64 -2.59 -2.22 10.94
CA HIS A 64 -2.52 -2.32 9.48
C HIS A 64 -2.48 -0.96 8.79
N ILE A 65 -3.29 -0.01 9.26
CA ILE A 65 -3.32 1.34 8.70
C ILE A 65 -2.04 2.11 9.06
N GLU A 66 -1.60 2.03 10.31
CA GLU A 66 -0.40 2.72 10.81
C GLU A 66 0.90 2.17 10.20
N MET A 67 0.90 0.92 9.73
CA MET A 67 2.01 0.30 9.02
C MET A 67 2.14 0.72 7.55
N ALA A 68 1.15 1.41 6.97
CA ALA A 68 1.18 1.79 5.56
C ALA A 68 2.47 2.52 5.13
N PRO A 69 3.05 3.46 5.92
CA PRO A 69 4.32 4.09 5.58
C PRO A 69 5.49 3.10 5.46
N GLU A 70 5.57 2.14 6.38
CA GLU A 70 6.61 1.11 6.38
C GLU A 70 6.44 0.16 5.19
N ILE A 71 5.20 -0.22 4.88
CA ILE A 71 4.89 -1.10 3.76
C ILE A 71 5.25 -0.46 2.41
N VAL A 72 4.95 0.83 2.21
CA VAL A 72 5.31 1.51 0.96
C VAL A 72 6.81 1.81 0.86
N ALA A 73 7.50 1.99 1.99
CA ALA A 73 8.93 2.26 2.03
C ALA A 73 9.77 0.98 1.80
N SER A 74 9.38 -0.13 2.41
CA SER A 74 10.10 -1.41 2.36
C SER A 74 9.14 -2.59 2.21
N PRO A 75 8.48 -2.75 1.05
CA PRO A 75 7.67 -3.93 0.76
C PRO A 75 8.56 -5.17 0.55
N ASP A 76 8.02 -6.35 0.81
CA ASP A 76 8.67 -7.62 0.43
C ASP A 76 8.37 -7.98 -1.02
N TYR A 77 7.14 -7.68 -1.45
CA TYR A 77 6.67 -7.88 -2.82
C TYR A 77 5.93 -6.65 -3.34
N VAL A 78 5.98 -6.46 -4.65
CA VAL A 78 5.14 -5.49 -5.36
C VAL A 78 4.45 -6.15 -6.53
N ALA A 79 3.21 -5.74 -6.79
CA ALA A 79 2.47 -6.16 -7.96
C ALA A 79 1.87 -4.95 -8.68
N LEU A 80 1.60 -5.10 -9.96
CA LEU A 80 0.72 -4.20 -10.70
C LEU A 80 -0.63 -4.91 -10.85
N HIS A 81 -1.70 -4.30 -10.35
CA HIS A 81 -3.04 -4.86 -10.50
C HIS A 81 -3.34 -5.10 -12.00
N PRO A 82 -4.05 -6.17 -12.40
CA PRO A 82 -4.20 -6.54 -13.82
C PRO A 82 -4.76 -5.45 -14.74
N ASN A 83 -5.54 -4.50 -14.19
CA ASN A 83 -6.05 -3.36 -14.95
C ASN A 83 -5.03 -2.20 -15.12
N GLY A 84 -3.82 -2.32 -14.56
CA GLY A 84 -2.75 -1.33 -14.65
C GLY A 84 -2.94 -0.08 -13.78
N GLU A 85 -4.04 0.02 -13.02
CA GLU A 85 -4.41 1.27 -12.34
C GLU A 85 -3.83 1.39 -10.92
N SER A 86 -3.20 0.35 -10.38
CA SER A 86 -2.74 0.35 -8.99
C SER A 86 -1.50 -0.50 -8.78
N ILE A 87 -0.53 0.07 -8.07
CA ILE A 87 0.61 -0.65 -7.51
C ILE A 87 0.15 -1.25 -6.19
N GLU A 88 0.40 -2.53 -5.98
CA GLU A 88 0.08 -3.26 -4.75
C GLU A 88 1.39 -3.53 -4.01
N PHE A 89 1.61 -2.81 -2.91
CA PHE A 89 2.74 -2.99 -2.01
C PHE A 89 2.36 -4.05 -0.97
N ILE A 90 3.17 -5.10 -0.85
CA ILE A 90 2.86 -6.25 0.00
C ILE A 90 4.02 -6.45 0.98
N LYS A 91 3.70 -6.51 2.27
CA LYS A 91 4.67 -6.82 3.33
C LYS A 91 4.15 -7.98 4.16
N MET A 92 5.05 -8.91 4.47
CA MET A 92 4.83 -10.03 5.36
C MET A 92 5.31 -9.60 6.75
N VAL A 93 4.38 -9.47 7.68
CA VAL A 93 4.67 -9.35 9.12
C VAL A 93 4.03 -10.54 9.82
N ASP A 94 3.42 -10.37 10.99
CA ASP A 94 2.59 -11.42 11.59
C ASP A 94 1.43 -11.82 10.67
N GLU A 95 0.95 -10.87 9.86
CA GLU A 95 0.00 -11.07 8.76
C GLU A 95 0.53 -10.46 7.45
N ILE A 96 -0.09 -10.81 6.33
CA ILE A 96 0.31 -10.28 5.02
C ILE A 96 -0.57 -9.09 4.68
N ILE A 97 0.05 -7.90 4.64
CA ILE A 97 -0.67 -6.65 4.41
C ILE A 97 -0.45 -6.18 2.98
N LEU A 98 -1.53 -5.82 2.30
CA LEU A 98 -1.50 -5.23 0.97
C LEU A 98 -1.98 -3.77 1.02
N VAL A 99 -1.14 -2.85 0.54
CA VAL A 99 -1.46 -1.43 0.32
C VAL A 99 -1.55 -1.16 -1.18
N ALA A 100 -2.77 -0.90 -1.67
CA ALA A 100 -3.00 -0.55 -3.07
C ALA A 100 -2.89 0.97 -3.26
N VAL A 101 -2.02 1.40 -4.16
CA VAL A 101 -1.75 2.80 -4.49
C VAL A 101 -2.09 3.05 -5.94
N ARG A 102 -2.98 4.01 -6.21
CA ARG A 102 -3.42 4.35 -7.56
C ARG A 102 -2.28 4.94 -8.38
N VAL A 103 -2.06 4.37 -9.56
CA VAL A 103 -1.17 4.89 -10.60
C VAL A 103 -1.78 6.15 -11.22
N ARG A 104 -0.97 7.19 -11.39
CA ARG A 104 -1.32 8.41 -12.13
C ARG A 104 -0.10 8.86 -12.94
N GLN A 105 -0.34 9.47 -14.10
CA GLN A 105 0.73 10.03 -14.94
C GLN A 105 1.34 11.31 -14.37
N HIS A 106 0.57 12.05 -13.56
CA HIS A 106 0.99 13.34 -13.01
C HIS A 106 0.56 13.50 -11.55
N GLY A 107 1.38 14.22 -10.79
CA GLY A 107 1.13 14.55 -9.39
C GLY A 107 1.37 13.38 -8.44
N ASN A 108 0.86 13.53 -7.22
CA ASN A 108 1.02 12.54 -6.16
C ASN A 108 0.23 11.26 -6.45
N LEU A 109 0.75 10.13 -5.98
CA LEU A 109 0.04 8.85 -5.95
C LEU A 109 -0.83 8.79 -4.69
N TRP A 110 -1.97 8.11 -4.79
CA TRP A 110 -2.95 8.08 -3.71
C TRP A 110 -3.28 6.65 -3.30
N VAL A 111 -3.23 6.37 -2.00
CA VAL A 111 -3.70 5.11 -1.44
C VAL A 111 -5.17 4.91 -1.80
N LYS A 112 -5.48 3.75 -2.36
CA LYS A 112 -6.84 3.31 -2.74
C LYS A 112 -7.46 2.45 -1.66
N SER A 113 -6.69 1.53 -1.07
CA SER A 113 -7.15 0.59 -0.04
C SER A 113 -5.98 -0.06 0.69
N ILE A 114 -6.21 -0.45 1.94
CA ILE A 114 -5.28 -1.22 2.78
C ILE A 114 -6.09 -2.40 3.35
N PHE A 115 -5.61 -3.63 3.21
CA PHE A 115 -6.30 -4.82 3.73
C PHE A 115 -5.35 -6.02 3.87
N PRO A 116 -5.63 -6.95 4.79
CA PRO A 116 -4.91 -8.21 4.89
C PRO A 116 -5.23 -9.10 3.70
N ILE A 117 -4.25 -9.92 3.28
CA ILE A 117 -4.44 -10.99 2.31
C ILE A 117 -4.01 -12.33 2.90
N THR A 118 -4.57 -13.41 2.37
CA THR A 118 -4.16 -14.75 2.78
C THR A 118 -2.84 -15.16 2.15
N GLN A 119 -2.11 -16.07 2.82
CA GLN A 119 -0.93 -16.72 2.26
C GLN A 119 -1.20 -17.33 0.89
N SER A 120 -2.33 -18.04 0.72
CA SER A 120 -2.71 -18.63 -0.56
C SER A 120 -2.88 -17.59 -1.68
N LYS A 121 -3.38 -16.38 -1.35
CA LYS A 121 -3.49 -15.30 -2.35
C LYS A 121 -2.11 -14.78 -2.77
N LEU A 122 -1.20 -14.60 -1.83
CA LEU A 122 0.18 -14.21 -2.15
C LEU A 122 0.87 -15.28 -3.01
N GLU A 123 0.70 -16.56 -2.68
CA GLU A 123 1.25 -17.67 -3.46
C GLU A 123 0.73 -17.69 -4.89
N ILE A 124 -0.55 -17.40 -5.12
CA ILE A 124 -1.11 -17.28 -6.46
C ILE A 124 -0.39 -16.16 -7.22
N TYR A 125 -0.19 -14.99 -6.60
CA TYR A 125 0.49 -13.86 -7.25
C TYR A 125 1.95 -14.18 -7.58
N ILE A 126 2.64 -14.94 -6.71
CA ILE A 126 4.00 -15.39 -6.95
C ILE A 126 4.03 -16.39 -8.11
N LYS A 127 3.16 -17.42 -8.08
CA LYS A 127 3.09 -18.46 -9.12
C LYS A 127 2.71 -17.92 -10.48
N SER A 128 1.82 -16.92 -10.54
CA SER A 128 1.46 -16.24 -11.81
C SER A 128 2.51 -15.26 -12.30
N GLY A 129 3.54 -14.96 -11.49
CA GLY A 129 4.53 -13.93 -11.78
C GLY A 129 4.00 -12.49 -11.64
N THR A 130 2.80 -12.30 -11.09
CA THR A 130 2.20 -10.99 -10.82
C THR A 130 2.94 -10.26 -9.70
N ALA A 131 3.28 -10.95 -8.61
CA ALA A 131 4.11 -10.40 -7.55
C ALA A 131 5.59 -10.50 -7.92
N LYS A 132 6.29 -9.37 -7.85
CA LYS A 132 7.74 -9.25 -7.98
C LYS A 132 8.34 -9.09 -6.60
N LYS A 133 9.32 -9.94 -6.27
CA LYS A 133 10.05 -9.81 -5.01
C LYS A 133 10.93 -8.55 -5.06
N VAL A 134 10.86 -7.74 -4.00
CA VAL A 134 11.64 -6.50 -3.89
C VAL A 134 12.93 -6.71 -3.09
N GLN A 135 12.98 -7.71 -2.21
CA GLN A 135 14.22 -8.14 -1.55
C GLN A 135 15.06 -9.03 -2.46
#